data_AF-A0A6A1VW49-F1
#
_entry.id   AF-A0A6A1VW49-F1
#
_cell.length_a   1.000
_cell.length_b   1.000
_cell.length_c   1.000
_cell.angle_alpha   90.00
_cell.angle_beta   90.00
_cell.angle_gamma   90.00
#
_symmetry.space_group_name_H-M   'P 1'
#
loop_
_entity.id
_entity.type
_entity.pdbx_description
1 polymer ?
#
loop_
_entity_poly.entity_id
_entity_poly.type
_entity_poly.pdbx_seq_one_letter_code
_entity_poly.pdbx_strand_id
1 'polypeptide(L)'
;MARIDQPNTVGLMRFLLLVLAACGATSAYGESPAHRNAYATMMYMGTPRDYEFYVAIRVLLRSLARLNSEADRVVIASVDVPLRWVQAMLDYEKV
;
A
#
# COMPACT_ATOMS: atom_id res chain seq x y z
N MET A 1 -33.95 -21.68 53.11
CA MET A 1 -34.70 -21.92 51.85
C MET A 1 -34.59 -20.65 51.01
N ALA A 2 -33.54 -20.51 50.18
CA ALA A 2 -33.30 -19.33 49.35
C ALA A 2 -33.01 -19.82 47.92
N ARG A 3 -34.02 -19.72 47.06
CA ARG A 3 -33.97 -20.05 45.64
C ARG A 3 -33.24 -18.90 44.95
N ILE A 4 -31.97 -19.11 44.59
CA ILE A 4 -31.21 -18.17 43.75
C ILE A 4 -31.77 -18.31 42.33
N ASP A 5 -32.41 -17.24 41.89
CA ASP A 5 -32.98 -17.05 40.56
C ASP A 5 -31.85 -17.05 39.52
N GLN A 6 -32.00 -17.79 38.42
CA GLN A 6 -31.01 -17.85 37.32
C GLN A 6 -31.29 -16.71 36.33
N PRO A 7 -30.47 -15.65 36.24
CA PRO A 7 -30.69 -14.62 35.25
C PRO A 7 -30.07 -15.04 33.90
N ASN A 8 -30.93 -15.38 32.95
CA ASN A 8 -30.81 -15.08 31.51
C ASN A 8 -29.45 -15.37 30.82
N THR A 9 -28.70 -16.38 31.28
CA THR A 9 -27.35 -16.73 30.81
C THR A 9 -27.27 -16.88 29.28
N VAL A 10 -28.33 -17.40 28.66
CA VAL A 10 -28.42 -17.61 27.21
C VAL A 10 -28.49 -16.29 26.43
N GLY A 11 -29.20 -15.28 26.97
CA GLY A 11 -29.30 -13.96 26.36
C GLY A 11 -27.97 -13.20 26.45
N LEU A 12 -27.33 -13.28 27.62
CA LEU A 12 -26.00 -12.70 27.84
C LEU A 12 -24.95 -13.34 26.93
N MET A 13 -24.96 -14.67 26.78
CA MET A 13 -24.00 -15.39 25.94
C MET A 13 -24.18 -15.09 24.45
N ARG A 14 -25.42 -14.93 23.98
CA ARG A 14 -25.71 -14.48 22.61
C ARG A 14 -25.28 -13.03 22.38
N PHE A 15 -25.52 -12.16 23.35
CA PHE A 15 -25.08 -10.76 23.29
C PHE A 15 -23.55 -10.67 23.25
N LEU A 16 -22.86 -11.44 24.08
CA LEU A 16 -21.39 -11.52 24.09
C LEU A 16 -20.83 -12.02 22.75
N LEU A 17 -21.46 -13.05 22.15
CA LEU A 17 -21.08 -13.56 20.82
C LEU A 17 -21.28 -12.51 19.72
N LEU A 18 -22.38 -11.74 19.78
CA LEU A 18 -22.64 -10.66 18.83
C LEU A 18 -21.62 -9.52 18.96
N VAL A 19 -21.24 -9.15 20.18
CA VAL A 19 -20.21 -8.13 20.44
C VAL A 19 -18.84 -8.60 19.94
N LEU A 20 -18.49 -9.87 20.15
CA LEU A 20 -17.22 -10.42 19.67
C LEU A 20 -17.16 -10.44 18.13
N ALA A 21 -18.27 -10.79 17.46
CA ALA A 21 -18.36 -10.76 16.00
C ALA A 21 -18.28 -9.32 15.43
N ALA A 22 -18.89 -8.34 16.11
CA ALA A 22 -18.82 -6.94 15.72
C ALA A 22 -17.41 -6.34 15.91
N CYS A 23 -16.73 -6.67 17.01
CA CYS A 23 -15.36 -6.21 17.27
C CYS A 23 -14.32 -6.82 16.31
N GLY A 24 -14.54 -8.04 15.82
CA GLY A 24 -13.62 -8.69 14.86
C GLY A 24 -13.64 -8.05 13.47
N ALA A 25 -14.72 -7.37 13.09
CA ALA A 25 -14.89 -6.80 11.74
C ALA A 25 -14.15 -5.46 11.54
N THR A 26 -13.78 -4.76 12.63
CA THR A 26 -13.11 -3.45 12.54
C THR A 26 -11.59 -3.52 12.37
N SER A 27 -10.96 -4.67 12.64
CA SER A 27 -9.50 -4.83 12.51
C SER A 27 -9.04 -5.25 11.10
N ALA A 28 -9.96 -5.38 10.15
CA ALA A 28 -9.68 -5.73 8.76
C ALA A 28 -9.60 -4.51 7.83
N TYR A 29 -9.36 -3.30 8.36
CA TYR A 29 -8.92 -2.18 7.54
C TYR A 29 -7.45 -2.40 7.20
N GLY A 30 -7.23 -3.07 6.07
CA GLY A 30 -5.93 -3.53 5.61
C GLY A 30 -4.91 -2.41 5.54
N GLU A 31 -4.00 -2.40 6.50
CA GLU A 31 -2.71 -1.75 6.36
C GLU A 31 -1.92 -2.62 5.37
N SER A 32 -1.85 -2.19 4.10
CA SER A 32 -0.88 -2.76 3.17
C SER A 32 0.47 -2.74 3.86
N PRO A 33 1.28 -3.81 3.81
CA PRO A 33 2.60 -3.82 4.45
C PRO A 33 3.43 -2.71 3.83
N ALA A 34 3.46 -1.54 4.48
CA ALA A 34 4.23 -0.40 4.05
C ALA A 34 5.70 -0.81 4.13
N HIS A 35 6.39 -0.77 3.00
CA HIS A 35 7.80 -1.09 2.99
C HIS A 35 8.56 -0.10 3.87
N ARG A 36 9.52 -0.60 4.65
CA ARG A 36 10.27 0.24 5.59
C ARG A 36 11.18 1.26 4.87
N ASN A 37 11.55 0.97 3.62
CA ASN A 37 12.50 1.74 2.83
C ASN A 37 11.93 2.08 1.45
N ALA A 38 12.49 3.11 0.82
CA ALA A 38 12.15 3.48 -0.56
C ALA A 38 13.41 3.81 -1.38
N TYR A 39 13.43 3.39 -2.64
CA TYR A 39 14.38 3.84 -3.65
C TYR A 39 13.79 4.99 -4.43
N ALA A 40 14.41 6.16 -4.33
CA ALA A 40 13.96 7.37 -4.99
C ALA A 40 14.88 7.76 -6.16
N THR A 41 14.29 8.25 -7.25
CA THR A 41 15.01 8.93 -8.34
C THR A 41 14.23 10.16 -8.80
N MET A 42 14.92 11.12 -9.42
CA MET A 42 14.32 12.36 -9.90
C MET A 42 14.25 12.40 -11.43
N MET A 43 13.15 12.92 -11.94
CA MET A 43 12.91 13.16 -13.36
C MET A 43 12.55 14.63 -13.53
N TYR A 44 13.29 15.35 -14.38
CA TYR A 44 12.96 16.72 -14.76
C TYR A 44 13.30 16.92 -16.23
N MET A 45 12.77 17.99 -16.82
CA MET A 45 13.01 18.35 -18.21
C MET A 45 13.86 19.62 -18.29
N GLY A 46 14.44 19.87 -19.47
CA GLY A 46 15.24 21.05 -19.75
C GLY A 46 16.70 20.75 -20.07
N THR A 47 17.05 19.48 -20.27
CA THR A 47 18.38 19.08 -20.73
C THR A 47 18.31 18.52 -22.15
N PRO A 48 19.41 18.59 -22.94
CA PRO A 48 19.45 17.96 -24.25
C PRO A 48 19.25 16.44 -24.25
N ARG A 49 19.28 15.78 -23.07
CA ARG A 49 19.26 14.32 -22.91
C ARG A 49 18.06 13.80 -22.11
N ASP A 50 16.97 14.58 -22.04
CA ASP A 50 15.80 14.24 -21.22
C ASP A 50 15.21 12.85 -21.58
N TYR A 51 15.29 12.47 -22.86
CA TYR A 51 14.80 11.17 -23.32
C TYR A 51 15.68 10.01 -22.83
N GLU A 52 17.00 10.18 -22.82
CA GLU A 52 17.94 9.18 -22.33
C GLU A 52 17.77 8.96 -20.83
N PHE A 53 17.53 10.04 -20.07
CA PHE A 53 17.21 9.94 -18.64
C PHE A 53 15.86 9.24 -18.42
N TYR A 54 14.84 9.53 -19.22
CA TYR A 54 13.57 8.80 -19.21
C TYR A 54 13.78 7.28 -19.40
N VAL A 55 14.56 6.90 -20.42
CA VAL A 55 14.88 5.49 -20.69
C VAL A 55 15.67 4.86 -19.54
N ALA A 56 16.66 5.58 -19.00
CA ALA A 56 17.48 5.10 -17.89
C ALA A 56 16.65 4.81 -16.63
N ILE A 57 15.72 5.70 -16.27
CA ILE A 57 14.82 5.51 -15.12
C ILE A 57 13.96 4.27 -15.31
N ARG A 58 13.43 4.02 -16.52
CA ARG A 58 12.63 2.81 -16.78
C ARG A 58 13.43 1.53 -16.65
N VAL A 59 14.70 1.54 -17.06
CA VAL A 59 15.61 0.41 -16.87
C VAL A 59 15.89 0.20 -15.38
N LEU A 60 16.12 1.28 -14.62
CA LEU A 60 16.29 1.23 -13.16
C LEU A 60 15.06 0.67 -12.45
N LEU A 61 13.85 1.16 -12.77
CA LEU A 61 12.61 0.65 -12.16
C LEU A 61 12.41 -0.83 -12.46
N ARG A 62 12.69 -1.26 -13.69
CA ARG A 62 12.63 -2.68 -14.09
C ARG A 62 13.66 -3.55 -13.38
N SER A 63 14.88 -3.05 -13.18
CA SER A 63 15.91 -3.82 -12.49
C SER A 63 15.58 -3.98 -11.01
N LEU A 64 15.10 -2.91 -10.36
CA LEU A 64 14.64 -2.95 -8.97
C LEU A 64 13.44 -3.90 -8.80
N ALA A 65 12.49 -3.90 -9.74
CA ALA A 65 11.36 -4.85 -9.73
C ALA A 65 11.83 -6.31 -9.65
N ARG A 66 12.88 -6.65 -10.41
CA ARG A 66 13.41 -8.02 -10.48
C ARG A 66 14.23 -8.43 -9.27
N LEU A 67 14.74 -7.47 -8.50
CA LEU A 67 15.58 -7.74 -7.34
C LEU A 67 14.78 -8.13 -6.09
N ASN A 68 13.42 -8.14 -6.16
CA ASN A 68 12.54 -8.44 -5.03
C ASN A 68 12.91 -7.67 -3.74
N SER A 69 13.32 -6.41 -3.88
CA SER A 69 13.58 -5.57 -2.71
C SER A 69 12.25 -5.21 -2.05
N GLU A 70 12.11 -5.48 -0.74
CA GLU A 70 11.01 -4.99 0.11
C GLU A 70 11.13 -3.47 0.34
N ALA A 71 11.10 -2.70 -0.74
CA ALA A 71 11.25 -1.26 -0.76
C ALA A 71 10.35 -0.64 -1.82
N ASP A 72 9.70 0.47 -1.46
CA ASP A 72 8.92 1.25 -2.39
C ASP A 72 9.82 1.88 -3.46
N ARG A 73 9.29 2.07 -4.66
CA ARG A 73 10.01 2.69 -5.78
C ARG A 73 9.35 4.01 -6.11
N VAL A 74 10.06 5.11 -5.88
CA VAL A 74 9.50 6.46 -6.00
C VAL A 74 10.22 7.23 -7.09
N VAL A 75 9.45 7.85 -7.99
CA VAL A 75 9.97 8.81 -8.96
C VAL A 75 9.41 10.18 -8.64
N ILE A 76 10.29 11.14 -8.35
CA ILE A 76 9.92 12.54 -8.14
C ILE A 76 10.04 13.25 -9.49
N ALA A 77 8.90 13.58 -10.09
CA ALA A 77 8.84 14.20 -11.42
C ALA A 77 8.58 15.72 -11.32
N SER A 78 9.30 16.52 -12.11
CA SER A 78 8.97 17.94 -12.29
C SER A 78 7.67 18.12 -13.09
N VAL A 79 7.06 19.29 -12.98
CA VAL A 79 5.79 19.63 -13.67
C VAL A 79 5.91 19.51 -15.19
N ASP A 80 7.10 19.77 -15.73
CA ASP A 80 7.35 19.77 -17.17
C ASP A 80 7.44 18.36 -17.79
N VAL A 81 7.49 17.31 -16.96
CA VAL A 81 7.60 15.93 -17.45
C VAL A 81 6.32 15.55 -18.22
N PRO A 82 6.43 15.06 -19.46
CA PRO A 82 5.27 14.68 -20.26
C PRO A 82 4.43 13.61 -19.57
N LEU A 83 3.11 13.83 -19.49
CA LEU A 83 2.17 12.92 -18.81
C LEU A 83 2.28 11.47 -19.30
N ARG A 84 2.49 11.27 -20.61
CA ARG A 84 2.70 9.95 -21.21
C ARG A 84 3.89 9.18 -20.61
N TRP A 85 4.94 9.88 -20.19
CA TRP A 85 6.12 9.28 -19.59
C TRP A 85 5.86 8.91 -18.14
N VAL A 86 5.15 9.77 -17.40
CA VAL A 86 4.70 9.47 -16.03
C VAL A 86 3.82 8.21 -16.00
N GLN A 87 2.84 8.13 -16.90
CA GLN A 87 1.97 6.96 -17.03
C GLN A 87 2.76 5.68 -17.31
N ALA A 88 3.71 5.73 -18.25
CA ALA A 88 4.57 4.59 -18.56
C ALA A 88 5.46 4.16 -17.38
N MET A 89 5.78 5.04 -16.44
CA MET A 89 6.53 4.70 -15.22
C MET A 89 5.64 4.06 -14.16
N LEU A 90 4.39 4.52 -14.01
CA LEU A 90 3.41 3.94 -13.08
C LEU A 90 3.09 2.47 -13.40
N ASP A 91 3.18 2.08 -14.68
CA ASP A 91 2.99 0.68 -15.08
C ASP A 91 4.01 -0.27 -14.46
N TYR A 92 5.19 0.22 -14.04
CA TYR A 92 6.21 -0.61 -13.36
C TYR A 92 5.90 -0.90 -11.90
N GLU A 93 4.91 -0.25 -11.31
CA GLU A 93 4.44 -0.56 -9.97
C GLU A 93 3.60 -1.85 -9.94
N LYS A 94 2.95 -2.17 -11.05
CA LYS A 94 2.03 -3.32 -11.17
C LYS A 94 2.72 -4.64 -11.56
N VAL A 95 4.04 -4.63 -11.73
CA VAL A 95 4.88 -5.77 -12.16
C VAL A 95 5.76 -6.20 -11.00
#